data_AF-A0A0E2DCI0-F1
#
_entry.id   AF-A0A0E2DCI0-F1
#
_cell.length_a   1.000
_cell.length_b   1.000
_cell.length_c   1.000
_cell.angle_alpha   90.00
_cell.angle_beta   90.00
_cell.angle_gamma   90.00
#
_symmetry.space_group_name_H-M   'P 1'
#
loop_
_entity.id
_entity.type
_entity.pdbx_description
1 polymer ?
#
loop_
_entity_poly.entity_id
_entity_poly.type
_entity_poly.pdbx_seq_one_letter_code
_entity_poly.pdbx_strand_id
1 'polypeptide(L)' 'MLNLGYNQLTTLPKEIEQLKNLQTLDLNNNQLTTIPKEIGQL' A
#
# COMPACT_ATOMS: atom_id res chain seq x y z
N MET A 1 4.83 -4.34 -10.08
CA MET A 1 3.44 -3.86 -9.89
C MET A 1 2.77 -4.77 -8.88
N LEU A 2 2.14 -4.20 -7.85
CA LEU A 2 1.34 -4.91 -6.86
C LEU A 2 -0.05 -4.28 -6.86
N ASN A 3 -1.08 -5.10 -7.06
CA ASN A 3 -2.47 -4.64 -7.04
C ASN A 3 -3.18 -5.24 -5.82
N LEU A 4 -3.56 -4.38 -4.89
CA LEU A 4 -4.36 -4.68 -3.72
C LEU A 4 -5.70 -3.92 -3.76
N GLY A 5 -6.10 -3.42 -4.93
CA GLY A 5 -7.36 -2.73 -5.12
C GLY A 5 -8.56 -3.63 -4.87
N TYR A 6 -9.71 -3.02 -4.60
CA TYR A 6 -10.99 -3.70 -4.34
C TYR A 6 -10.93 -4.68 -3.16
N ASN A 7 -10.22 -4.29 -2.11
CA ASN A 7 -10.16 -5.04 -0.86
C ASN A 7 -10.83 -4.24 0.28
N GLN A 8 -10.74 -4.78 1.49
CA GLN A 8 -11.26 -4.15 2.71
C GLN A 8 -10.10 -3.76 3.64
N LEU A 9 -8.94 -3.42 3.07
CA LEU A 9 -7.77 -3.03 3.86
C LEU A 9 -8.08 -1.72 4.60
N THR A 10 -7.94 -1.74 5.92
CA THR A 10 -8.07 -0.58 6.79
C THR A 10 -6.72 0.01 7.18
N THR A 11 -5.66 -0.79 7.08
CA THR A 11 -4.26 -0.39 7.28
C THR A 11 -3.37 -1.07 6.25
N LEU A 12 -2.13 -0.58 6.12
CA LEU A 12 -1.06 -1.30 5.43
C LEU A 12 -0.01 -1.74 6.46
N PRO A 13 0.52 -2.97 6.34
CA PRO A 13 1.60 -3.45 7.20
C PRO A 13 2.88 -2.64 6.97
N LYS A 14 3.74 -2.53 7.99
CA LYS A 14 5.01 -1.80 7.89
C LYS A 14 5.95 -2.44 6.87
N GLU A 15 5.86 -3.75 6.73
CA GLU A 15 6.61 -4.60 5.82
C GLU A 15 6.41 -4.21 4.34
N ILE A 16 5.39 -3.41 4.00
CA ILE A 16 5.26 -2.80 2.67
C ILE A 16 6.56 -2.07 2.28
N GLU A 17 7.26 -1.46 3.24
CA GLU A 17 8.52 -0.72 3.02
C GLU A 17 9.66 -1.58 2.44
N GLN A 18 9.58 -2.91 2.55
CA GLN A 18 10.57 -3.84 1.99
C GLN A 18 10.46 -3.99 0.48
N LEU A 19 9.35 -3.51 -0.12
CA LEU A 19 9.10 -3.57 -1.55
C LEU A 19 9.84 -2.47 -2.33
N LYS A 20 11.15 -2.29 -2.10
CA LYS A 20 12.00 -1.20 -2.64
C LYS A 20 12.11 -1.12 -4.17
N ASN A 21 11.64 -2.13 -4.89
CA ASN A 21 11.63 -2.17 -6.35
C ASN A 21 10.21 -2.03 -6.92
N LEU A 22 9.23 -1.68 -6.08
CA LEU A 22 7.84 -1.62 -6.47
C LEU A 22 7.52 -0.32 -7.19
N GLN A 23 7.46 -0.39 -8.52
CA GLN A 23 7.14 0.77 -9.35
C GLN A 23 5.67 1.21 -9.28
N THR A 24 4.76 0.33 -8.85
CA THR A 24 3.32 0.63 -8.82
C THR A 24 2.64 -0.19 -7.74
N LEU A 25 1.90 0.50 -6.87
CA LEU A 25 1.03 -0.06 -5.84
C LEU A 25 -0.39 0.47 -6.05
N ASP A 26 -1.31 -0.39 -6.45
CA ASP A 26 -2.74 -0.03 -6.58
C ASP A 26 -3.48 -0.39 -5.29
N LEU A 27 -4.10 0.62 -4.67
CA LEU A 27 -4.87 0.51 -3.43
C LEU A 27 -6.32 1.00 -3.60
N ASN A 28 -6.76 1.24 -4.83
CA ASN A 28 -8.09 1.78 -5.10
C ASN A 28 -9.19 0.91 -4.49
N ASN A 29 -10.30 1.52 -4.05
CA ASN A 29 -11.44 0.80 -3.45
C ASN A 29 -11.03 -0.05 -2.23
N ASN A 30 -10.30 0.57 -1.29
CA ASN A 30 -10.07 0.05 0.06
C ASN A 30 -10.70 0.97 1.11
N GLN A 31 -10.55 0.61 2.39
CA GLN A 31 -11.06 1.37 3.54
C GLN A 31 -9.91 2.02 4.33
N LEU A 32 -8.79 2.32 3.64
CA LEU A 32 -7.61 2.93 4.24
C LEU A 32 -7.98 4.35 4.72
N THR A 33 -8.00 4.55 6.04
CA THR A 33 -8.23 5.87 6.64
C THR A 33 -6.94 6.66 6.75
N THR A 34 -5.81 5.97 6.76
CA THR A 34 -4.47 6.54 6.78
C THR A 34 -3.59 5.81 5.78
N ILE A 35 -2.75 6.56 5.07
CA ILE A 35 -1.66 6.01 4.27
C ILE A 35 -0.38 6.18 5.10
N PRO A 36 0.37 5.10 5.39
CA PRO A 36 1.62 5.22 6.13
C PRO A 36 2.61 6.11 5.38
N LYS A 37 3.35 6.94 6.13
CA LYS A 37 4.41 7.82 5.60
C LYS A 37 5.53 7.02 4.92
N GLU A 38 5.68 5.76 5.32
CA GLU A 38 6.63 4.79 4.80
C GLU A 38 6.39 4.45 3.32
N ILE A 39 5.17 4.68 2.78
CA ILE A 39 4.90 4.57 1.34
C ILE A 39 5.77 5.50 0.49
N GLY A 40 6.18 6.66 1.02
CA GLY A 40 7.11 7.55 0.32
C GLY A 40 8.52 6.98 0.15
N GLN A 41 8.84 5.86 0.81
CA GLN A 41 10.14 5.17 0.73
C GLN A 41 10.11 3.89 -0.13
N LEU A 42 8.95 3.60 -0.73
CA LEU A 42 8.79 2.52 -1.71
C LEU A 42 9.50 2.83 -3.02
#